data_AF-A0A0N0LIC0-F1
#
_entry.id   AF-A0A0N0LIC0-F1
#
_cell.length_a   1.000
_cell.length_b   1.000
_cell.length_c   1.000
_cell.angle_alpha   90.00
_cell.angle_beta   90.00
_cell.angle_gamma   90.00
#
_symmetry.space_group_name_H-M   'P 1'
#
loop_
_entity.id
_entity.type
_entity.pdbx_description
1 polymer ?
#
loop_
_entity_poly.entity_id
_entity_poly.type
_entity_poly.pdbx_seq_one_letter_code
_entity_poly.pdbx_strand_id
1 'polypeptide(L)'
;MMNTKKIFKWTGIIFGLILLFLIASNFIWLNERENLLYKMQQYVTYSKEDWKNYETNEKYLENTPTEVAQTSVASAAVTDFHPYNIGFFTGNEKTEELKRIKDAHFEKLIPAKNKPSDEDVQAALIRLTQGRLTDVIINQKLNIKVGQCYENPNTEGNYNCVSCMILLYNRDKKDWQEAPDGDNFLDNSYDFYQPSEGDIWEAKNLSIMIPYDYELIKKYEKK
;
A
#
# COMPACT_ATOMS: atom_id res chain seq x y z
N MET A 1 -43.24 -4.69 -38.44
CA MET A 1 -42.74 -3.34 -38.82
C MET A 1 -42.69 -2.48 -37.58
N MET A 2 -41.50 -2.06 -37.15
CA MET A 2 -41.36 -1.19 -35.98
C MET A 2 -41.76 0.24 -36.36
N ASN A 3 -42.67 0.83 -35.59
CA ASN A 3 -43.31 2.12 -35.92
C ASN A 3 -42.26 3.25 -35.91
N THR A 4 -42.02 3.89 -37.06
CA THR A 4 -40.97 4.92 -37.26
C THR A 4 -41.05 6.09 -36.27
N LYS A 5 -42.26 6.44 -35.80
CA LYS A 5 -42.45 7.44 -34.73
C LYS A 5 -41.89 6.99 -33.37
N LYS A 6 -41.98 5.70 -33.04
CA LYS A 6 -41.35 5.14 -31.83
C LYS A 6 -39.84 5.20 -31.95
N ILE A 7 -39.28 4.87 -33.11
CA ILE A 7 -37.83 4.91 -33.35
C ILE A 7 -37.30 6.32 -33.08
N PHE A 8 -37.84 7.35 -33.76
CA PHE A 8 -37.41 8.75 -33.56
C PHE A 8 -37.54 9.25 -32.11
N LYS A 9 -38.59 8.84 -31.39
CA LYS A 9 -38.76 9.19 -29.97
C LYS A 9 -37.66 8.58 -29.11
N TRP A 10 -37.34 7.31 -29.32
CA TRP A 10 -36.25 6.64 -28.60
C TRP A 10 -34.88 7.21 -28.96
N THR A 11 -34.62 7.51 -30.24
CA THR A 11 -33.36 8.14 -30.66
C THR A 11 -33.18 9.51 -30.00
N GLY A 12 -34.23 10.33 -29.95
CA GLY A 12 -34.17 11.65 -29.30
C GLY A 12 -33.92 11.57 -27.79
N ILE A 13 -34.53 10.60 -27.10
CA ILE A 13 -34.29 10.36 -25.67
C ILE A 13 -32.84 9.92 -25.42
N ILE A 14 -32.33 8.98 -26.22
CA ILE A 14 -30.94 8.50 -26.12
C ILE A 14 -29.97 9.66 -26.36
N PHE A 15 -30.22 10.48 -27.38
CA PHE A 15 -29.38 11.65 -27.69
C PHE A 15 -29.41 12.68 -26.56
N GLY A 16 -30.58 12.93 -25.97
CA GLY A 16 -30.72 13.81 -24.81
C GLY A 16 -29.96 13.30 -23.59
N LEU A 17 -29.99 11.98 -23.32
CA LEU A 17 -29.22 11.35 -22.25
C LEU A 17 -27.72 11.45 -22.49
N ILE A 18 -27.25 11.23 -23.73
CA ILE A 18 -25.83 11.38 -24.09
C ILE A 18 -25.37 12.83 -23.92
N LEU A 19 -26.20 13.81 -24.32
CA LEU A 19 -25.87 15.23 -24.17
C LEU A 19 -25.77 15.62 -22.69
N LEU A 20 -26.72 15.18 -21.86
CA LEU A 20 -26.68 15.36 -20.41
C LEU A 20 -25.44 14.72 -19.78
N PHE A 21 -25.08 13.52 -20.23
CA PHE A 21 -23.88 12.81 -19.80
C PHE A 21 -22.61 13.59 -20.13
N LEU A 22 -22.48 14.13 -21.35
CA LEU A 22 -21.34 14.93 -21.77
C LEU A 22 -21.21 16.24 -20.98
N ILE A 23 -22.34 16.88 -20.65
CA ILE A 23 -22.35 18.08 -19.81
C ILE A 23 -21.89 17.72 -18.39
N ALA A 24 -22.46 16.67 -17.80
CA ALA A 24 -22.08 16.22 -16.46
C ALA A 24 -20.61 15.77 -16.38
N SER A 25 -20.08 15.13 -17.42
CA SER A 25 -18.68 14.70 -17.44
C SER A 25 -17.68 15.85 -17.39
N ASN A 26 -18.08 17.05 -17.85
CA ASN A 26 -17.24 18.25 -17.80
C ASN A 26 -17.11 18.82 -16.37
N PHE A 27 -18.00 18.44 -15.46
CA PHE A 27 -17.96 18.87 -14.05
C PHE A 27 -17.33 17.80 -13.13
N ILE A 28 -16.97 16.64 -13.67
CA ILE A 28 -16.28 15.59 -12.91
C ILE A 28 -14.78 15.90 -12.96
N TRP A 29 -14.22 16.24 -11.81
CA TRP A 29 -12.76 16.36 -11.66
C TRP A 29 -12.12 14.98 -11.77
N LEU A 30 -11.18 14.84 -12.71
CA LEU A 30 -10.42 13.62 -12.96
C LEU A 30 -8.96 13.90 -12.63
N ASN A 31 -8.35 13.07 -11.79
CA ASN A 31 -6.90 13.09 -11.64
C ASN A 31 -6.24 12.52 -12.91
N GLU A 32 -4.97 12.86 -13.17
CA GLU A 32 -4.17 12.38 -14.32
C GLU A 32 -4.12 10.85 -14.44
N ARG A 33 -4.33 10.14 -13.32
CA ARG A 33 -4.35 8.67 -13.24
C ARG A 33 -5.74 8.05 -13.42
N GLU A 34 -6.78 8.85 -13.58
CA GLU A 34 -8.16 8.40 -13.62
C GLU A 34 -8.80 8.61 -14.98
N ASN A 35 -9.76 7.75 -15.31
CA ASN A 35 -10.66 7.96 -16.43
C ASN A 35 -12.10 8.15 -15.94
N LEU A 36 -12.95 8.70 -16.81
CA LEU A 36 -14.33 9.01 -16.48
C LEU A 36 -15.13 7.78 -16.03
N LEU A 37 -14.90 6.63 -16.67
CA LEU A 37 -15.61 5.38 -16.33
C LEU A 37 -15.25 4.91 -14.92
N TYR A 38 -13.96 4.98 -14.57
CA TYR A 38 -13.46 4.65 -13.24
C TYR A 38 -14.07 5.58 -12.19
N LYS A 39 -14.08 6.89 -12.44
CA LYS A 39 -14.67 7.87 -11.51
C LYS A 39 -16.16 7.62 -11.27
N MET A 40 -16.91 7.30 -12.32
CA MET A 40 -18.32 6.94 -12.18
C MET A 40 -18.52 5.66 -11.38
N GLN A 41 -17.67 4.65 -11.59
CA GLN A 41 -17.70 3.44 -10.79
C GLN A 41 -17.47 3.78 -9.30
N GLN A 42 -16.48 4.62 -8.98
CA GLN A 42 -16.22 5.07 -7.61
C GLN A 42 -17.48 5.70 -6.97
N TYR A 43 -18.16 6.62 -7.67
CA TYR A 43 -19.39 7.26 -7.16
C TYR A 43 -20.52 6.27 -6.84
N VAL A 44 -20.57 5.12 -7.52
CA VAL A 44 -21.61 4.11 -7.31
C VAL A 44 -21.20 3.08 -6.25
N THR A 45 -19.89 2.78 -6.11
CA THR A 45 -19.42 1.66 -5.28
C THR A 45 -18.76 2.07 -3.97
N TYR A 46 -18.25 3.30 -3.85
CA TYR A 46 -17.50 3.71 -2.67
C TYR A 46 -18.44 4.08 -1.52
N SER A 47 -18.16 3.52 -0.34
CA SER A 47 -18.76 3.97 0.90
C SER A 47 -18.18 5.33 1.35
N LYS A 48 -18.78 5.93 2.38
CA LYS A 48 -18.25 7.18 2.97
C LYS A 48 -16.81 7.02 3.49
N GLU A 49 -16.48 5.87 4.06
CA GLU A 49 -15.12 5.59 4.55
C GLU A 49 -14.14 5.41 3.39
N ASP A 50 -14.57 4.81 2.28
CA ASP A 50 -13.74 4.66 1.08
C ASP A 50 -13.43 6.00 0.43
N TRP A 51 -14.42 6.90 0.35
CA TRP A 51 -14.20 8.27 -0.12
C TRP A 51 -13.19 9.02 0.74
N LYS A 52 -13.30 8.90 2.07
CA LYS A 52 -12.33 9.51 2.99
C LYS A 52 -10.92 8.95 2.77
N ASN A 53 -10.78 7.63 2.62
CA ASN A 53 -9.49 6.98 2.39
C ASN A 53 -8.91 7.40 1.04
N TYR A 54 -9.72 7.43 -0.02
CA TYR A 54 -9.33 7.92 -1.34
C TYR A 54 -8.81 9.36 -1.26
N GLU A 55 -9.59 10.29 -0.72
CA GLU A 55 -9.19 11.71 -0.62
C GLU A 55 -7.93 11.90 0.22
N THR A 56 -7.77 11.10 1.27
CA THR A 56 -6.57 11.14 2.13
C THR A 56 -5.35 10.62 1.35
N ASN A 57 -5.50 9.53 0.60
CA ASN A 57 -4.43 8.93 -0.19
C ASN A 57 -3.98 9.85 -1.33
N GLU A 58 -4.92 10.57 -1.96
CA GLU A 58 -4.61 11.55 -3.00
C GLU A 58 -3.78 12.72 -2.44
N LYS A 59 -4.10 13.20 -1.24
CA LYS A 59 -3.30 14.23 -0.56
C LYS A 59 -1.87 13.77 -0.26
N TYR A 60 -1.65 12.48 0.00
CA TYR A 60 -0.28 11.96 0.18
C TYR A 60 0.55 12.08 -1.08
N LEU A 61 -0.08 12.04 -2.26
CA LEU A 61 0.60 12.11 -3.55
C LEU A 61 0.86 13.58 -3.94
N GLU A 62 -0.05 14.49 -3.61
CA GLU A 62 0.13 15.94 -3.84
C GLU A 62 1.28 16.55 -3.02
N ASN A 63 1.55 16.01 -1.82
CA ASN A 63 2.63 16.48 -0.93
C ASN A 63 3.98 15.80 -1.20
N THR A 64 4.14 15.12 -2.34
CA THR A 64 5.41 14.45 -2.68
C THR A 64 6.44 15.50 -3.10
N PRO A 65 7.64 15.56 -2.49
CA PRO A 65 8.73 16.38 -2.98
C PRO A 65 9.04 16.02 -4.44
N THR A 66 9.17 17.03 -5.29
CA THR A 66 9.55 16.82 -6.68
C THR A 66 10.99 16.31 -6.72
N GLU A 67 11.16 15.11 -7.28
CA GLU A 67 12.44 14.48 -7.62
C GLU A 67 13.16 13.71 -6.49
N VAL A 68 12.91 12.40 -6.41
CA VAL A 68 13.93 11.43 -5.99
C VAL A 68 14.24 10.57 -7.21
N ALA A 69 15.37 10.87 -7.85
CA ALA A 69 15.88 10.06 -8.95
C ALA A 69 16.13 8.63 -8.45
N GLN A 70 15.31 7.68 -8.88
CA GLN A 70 15.58 6.27 -8.69
C GLN A 70 16.76 5.86 -9.58
N THR A 71 17.96 5.82 -9.01
CA THR A 71 19.11 5.16 -9.64
C THR A 71 18.89 3.66 -9.60
N SER A 72 18.75 3.04 -10.78
CA SER A 72 18.76 1.59 -10.92
C SER A 72 20.16 1.04 -10.61
N VAL A 73 20.28 0.28 -9.53
CA VAL A 73 21.51 -0.42 -9.17
C VAL A 73 21.45 -1.84 -9.71
N ALA A 74 22.51 -2.24 -10.42
CA ALA A 74 22.64 -3.55 -11.06
C ALA A 74 22.50 -4.72 -10.06
N SER A 75 21.90 -5.81 -10.54
CA SER A 75 21.59 -7.03 -9.80
C SER A 75 22.83 -7.75 -9.26
N ALA A 76 23.20 -7.48 -8.01
CA ALA A 76 23.88 -8.46 -7.17
C ALA A 76 22.86 -9.55 -6.76
N ALA A 77 23.34 -10.72 -6.32
CA ALA A 77 22.47 -11.77 -5.76
C ALA A 77 21.54 -11.13 -4.71
N VAL A 78 20.23 -11.14 -4.98
CA VAL A 78 19.24 -10.50 -4.13
C VAL A 78 19.27 -11.24 -2.80
N THR A 79 19.81 -10.57 -1.78
CA THR A 79 19.77 -11.10 -0.42
C THR A 79 18.34 -10.94 0.06
N ASP A 80 17.70 -12.06 0.37
CA ASP A 80 16.33 -12.05 0.89
C ASP A 80 16.35 -11.69 2.38
N PHE A 81 15.85 -10.49 2.70
CA PHE A 81 15.70 -9.99 4.06
C PHE A 81 14.31 -10.24 4.64
N HIS A 82 13.40 -10.86 3.87
CA HIS A 82 11.99 -10.96 4.21
C HIS A 82 11.78 -11.77 5.51
N PRO A 83 11.03 -11.23 6.49
CA PRO A 83 10.66 -11.97 7.69
C PRO A 83 9.57 -12.98 7.35
N TYR A 84 9.83 -14.27 7.55
CA TYR A 84 8.83 -15.31 7.36
C TYR A 84 8.23 -15.82 8.67
N ASN A 85 6.96 -16.20 8.59
CA ASN A 85 6.33 -16.98 9.63
C ASN A 85 6.85 -18.42 9.60
N ILE A 86 7.65 -18.78 10.61
CA ILE A 86 8.26 -20.11 10.74
C ILE A 86 7.19 -21.22 10.80
N GLY A 87 5.97 -20.89 11.23
CA GLY A 87 4.84 -21.80 11.31
C GLY A 87 4.39 -22.39 9.97
N PHE A 88 4.72 -21.74 8.85
CA PHE A 88 4.34 -22.24 7.51
C PHE A 88 5.33 -23.25 6.92
N PHE A 89 6.58 -23.27 7.39
CA PHE A 89 7.57 -24.20 6.87
C PHE A 89 7.47 -25.58 7.51
N THR A 90 7.81 -26.61 6.74
CA THR A 90 7.90 -27.99 7.21
C THR A 90 9.23 -28.63 6.80
N GLY A 91 9.65 -29.68 7.52
CA GLY A 91 10.85 -30.45 7.17
C GLY A 91 12.13 -29.61 7.05
N ASN A 92 12.82 -29.74 5.92
CA ASN A 92 14.13 -29.11 5.67
C ASN A 92 14.03 -27.59 5.55
N GLU A 93 12.99 -27.06 4.90
CA GLU A 93 12.80 -25.61 4.73
C GLU A 93 12.72 -24.90 6.09
N LYS A 94 12.03 -25.51 7.05
CA LYS A 94 11.96 -24.99 8.43
C LYS A 94 13.33 -24.96 9.09
N THR A 95 14.17 -25.94 8.82
CA THR A 95 15.52 -26.04 9.40
C THR A 95 16.44 -24.98 8.81
N GLU A 96 16.34 -24.74 7.50
CA GLU A 96 17.08 -23.69 6.81
C GLU A 96 16.65 -22.30 7.29
N GLU A 97 15.36 -22.06 7.46
CA GLU A 97 14.86 -20.79 7.97
C GLU A 97 15.28 -20.53 9.41
N LEU A 98 15.20 -21.55 10.28
CA LEU A 98 15.70 -21.43 11.66
C LEU A 98 17.20 -21.13 11.72
N LYS A 99 17.98 -21.69 10.78
CA LYS A 99 19.41 -21.38 10.66
C LYS A 99 19.60 -19.93 10.23
N ARG A 100 18.85 -19.46 9.22
CA ARG A 100 18.87 -18.07 8.75
C ARG A 100 18.58 -17.08 9.88
N ILE A 101 17.54 -17.36 10.67
CA ILE A 101 17.16 -16.55 11.85
C ILE A 101 18.28 -16.54 12.91
N LYS A 102 18.92 -17.69 13.17
CA LYS A 102 20.03 -17.77 14.12
C LYS A 102 21.24 -16.97 13.64
N ASP A 103 21.55 -17.03 12.35
CA ASP A 103 22.68 -16.33 11.73
C ASP A 103 22.43 -14.82 11.63
N ALA A 104 21.16 -14.39 11.66
CA ALA A 104 20.76 -12.97 11.61
C ALA A 104 21.00 -12.20 12.91
N HIS A 105 21.23 -12.88 14.04
CA HIS A 105 21.55 -12.25 15.32
C HIS A 105 20.58 -11.13 15.76
N PHE A 106 19.26 -11.41 15.74
CA PHE A 106 18.22 -10.43 16.08
C PHE A 106 18.33 -9.82 17.47
N GLU A 107 19.03 -10.48 18.41
CA GLU A 107 19.33 -9.94 19.73
C GLU A 107 20.15 -8.64 19.69
N LYS A 108 20.81 -8.36 18.57
CA LYS A 108 21.59 -7.13 18.35
C LYS A 108 20.74 -5.98 17.80
N LEU A 109 19.50 -6.24 17.37
CA LEU A 109 18.61 -5.20 16.86
C LEU A 109 18.13 -4.32 18.02
N ILE A 110 18.10 -3.01 17.77
CA ILE A 110 17.64 -2.03 18.75
C ILE A 110 16.21 -1.65 18.40
N PRO A 111 15.21 -1.90 19.29
CA PRO A 111 13.86 -1.44 19.06
C PRO A 111 13.80 0.08 18.89
N ALA A 112 13.23 0.54 17.78
CA ALA A 112 13.16 1.96 17.47
C ALA A 112 12.18 2.69 18.40
N LYS A 113 12.63 3.81 18.98
CA LYS A 113 11.78 4.70 19.78
C LYS A 113 10.97 5.67 18.92
N ASN A 114 11.61 6.23 17.90
CA ASN A 114 10.96 7.08 16.90
C ASN A 114 10.67 6.22 15.67
N LYS A 115 9.40 6.01 15.35
CA LYS A 115 8.94 5.17 14.24
C LYS A 115 7.72 5.79 13.56
N PRO A 116 7.47 5.51 12.28
CA PRO A 116 6.27 5.99 11.59
C PRO A 116 5.01 5.46 12.26
N SER A 117 3.94 6.25 12.23
CA SER A 117 2.58 5.80 12.57
C SER A 117 1.98 4.94 11.46
N ASP A 118 0.83 4.30 11.71
CA ASP A 118 0.07 3.58 10.66
C ASP A 118 -0.21 4.48 9.44
N GLU A 119 -0.53 5.76 9.68
CA GLU A 119 -0.84 6.74 8.63
C GLU A 119 0.42 7.12 7.85
N ASP A 120 1.54 7.33 8.55
CA ASP A 120 2.84 7.62 7.92
C ASP A 120 3.30 6.47 7.03
N VAL A 121 3.17 5.22 7.51
CA VAL A 121 3.49 4.02 6.74
C VAL A 121 2.63 3.93 5.49
N GLN A 122 1.32 4.11 5.61
CA GLN A 122 0.43 4.07 4.46
C GLN A 122 0.78 5.16 3.43
N ALA A 123 1.04 6.38 3.89
CA ALA A 123 1.45 7.49 3.02
C ALA A 123 2.78 7.23 2.31
N ALA A 124 3.77 6.66 3.02
CA ALA A 124 5.06 6.30 2.46
C ALA A 124 4.94 5.22 1.37
N LEU A 125 4.14 4.17 1.61
CA LEU A 125 3.95 3.07 0.65
C LEU A 125 3.10 3.49 -0.56
N ILE A 126 2.14 4.39 -0.39
CA ILE A 126 1.40 4.98 -1.52
C ILE A 126 2.35 5.77 -2.43
N ARG A 127 3.29 6.54 -1.85
CA ARG A 127 4.31 7.26 -2.64
C ARG A 127 5.29 6.30 -3.31
N LEU A 128 5.79 5.28 -2.60
CA LEU A 128 6.65 4.24 -3.17
C LEU A 128 6.00 3.55 -4.39
N THR A 129 4.70 3.26 -4.30
CA THR A 129 3.93 2.62 -5.38
C THR A 129 3.32 3.62 -6.37
N GLN A 130 3.65 4.90 -6.26
CA GLN A 130 3.17 5.98 -7.11
C GLN A 130 1.63 6.02 -7.24
N GLY A 131 0.93 5.72 -6.14
CA GLY A 131 -0.53 5.73 -6.05
C GLY A 131 -1.22 4.41 -6.39
N ARG A 132 -0.52 3.41 -6.96
CA ARG A 132 -1.14 2.12 -7.32
C ARG A 132 -1.74 1.38 -6.12
N LEU A 133 -1.14 1.57 -4.95
CA LEU A 133 -1.64 1.00 -3.70
C LEU A 133 -2.99 1.58 -3.26
N THR A 134 -3.33 2.81 -3.66
CA THR A 134 -4.61 3.46 -3.32
C THR A 134 -5.78 2.60 -3.77
N ASP A 135 -5.74 2.10 -5.01
CA ASP A 135 -6.82 1.29 -5.56
C ASP A 135 -6.96 -0.04 -4.81
N VAL A 136 -5.84 -0.66 -4.42
CA VAL A 136 -5.83 -1.90 -3.65
C VAL A 136 -6.44 -1.69 -2.26
N ILE A 137 -6.01 -0.62 -1.56
CA ILE A 137 -6.53 -0.22 -0.25
C ILE A 137 -8.05 -0.05 -0.28
N ILE A 138 -8.59 0.55 -1.34
CA ILE A 138 -10.03 0.84 -1.42
C ILE A 138 -10.82 -0.40 -1.87
N ASN A 139 -10.36 -1.08 -2.92
CA ASN A 139 -11.06 -2.24 -3.48
C ASN A 139 -11.08 -3.42 -2.52
N GLN A 140 -9.98 -3.67 -1.82
CA GLN A 140 -9.85 -4.76 -0.86
C GLN A 140 -10.16 -4.34 0.58
N LYS A 141 -10.51 -3.07 0.81
CA LYS A 141 -10.91 -2.52 2.11
C LYS A 141 -9.79 -2.65 3.15
N LEU A 142 -8.56 -2.38 2.75
CA LEU A 142 -7.37 -2.59 3.58
C LEU A 142 -6.94 -1.32 4.33
N ASN A 143 -6.54 -1.48 5.58
CA ASN A 143 -5.70 -0.53 6.30
C ASN A 143 -4.32 -1.13 6.46
N ILE A 144 -3.27 -0.31 6.35
CA ILE A 144 -1.92 -0.77 6.66
C ILE A 144 -1.64 -0.53 8.14
N LYS A 145 -1.10 -1.54 8.81
CA LYS A 145 -0.75 -1.51 10.24
C LYS A 145 0.73 -1.74 10.41
N VAL A 146 1.38 -0.88 11.20
CA VAL A 146 2.80 -1.00 11.49
C VAL A 146 3.02 -1.79 12.78
N GLY A 147 4.00 -2.70 12.75
CA GLY A 147 4.42 -3.50 13.88
C GLY A 147 5.52 -2.87 14.71
N GLN A 148 6.31 -3.76 15.30
CA GLN A 148 7.60 -3.44 15.88
C GLN A 148 8.56 -2.99 14.78
N CYS A 149 9.29 -1.91 15.07
CA CYS A 149 10.33 -1.38 14.21
C CYS A 149 11.67 -1.46 14.92
N TYR A 150 12.74 -1.57 14.14
CA TYR A 150 14.12 -1.62 14.61
C TYR A 150 14.93 -0.51 13.97
N GLU A 151 15.87 0.06 14.71
CA GLU A 151 16.81 1.05 14.16
C GLU A 151 17.64 0.40 13.06
N ASN A 152 17.65 1.03 11.88
CA ASN A 152 18.46 0.57 10.76
C ASN A 152 19.70 1.48 10.62
N PRO A 153 20.91 0.94 10.82
CA PRO A 153 22.14 1.74 10.72
C PRO A 153 22.41 2.20 9.27
N ASN A 154 21.79 1.59 8.26
CA ASN A 154 21.84 2.05 6.89
C ASN A 154 20.86 3.20 6.66
N THR A 155 21.23 4.42 7.07
CA THR A 155 20.36 5.58 6.92
C THR A 155 20.38 6.18 5.52
N GLU A 156 21.32 5.79 4.66
CA GLU A 156 21.52 6.38 3.33
C GLU A 156 21.64 7.92 3.35
N GLY A 157 22.17 8.49 4.43
CA GLY A 157 22.32 9.94 4.62
C GLY A 157 21.07 10.64 5.15
N ASN A 158 19.98 9.92 5.44
CA ASN A 158 18.79 10.45 6.10
C ASN A 158 19.01 10.62 7.60
N TYR A 159 18.19 11.47 8.22
CA TYR A 159 18.19 11.70 9.67
C TYR A 159 17.87 10.44 10.46
N ASN A 160 16.88 9.66 10.02
CA ASN A 160 16.49 8.43 10.67
C ASN A 160 16.14 7.34 9.63
N CYS A 161 16.41 6.09 9.97
CA CYS A 161 15.92 4.94 9.22
C CYS A 161 15.52 3.83 10.18
N VAL A 162 14.34 3.27 9.97
CA VAL A 162 13.83 2.15 10.74
C VAL A 162 13.28 1.06 9.83
N SER A 163 13.51 -0.19 10.18
CA SER A 163 12.98 -1.34 9.47
C SER A 163 11.79 -1.89 10.24
N CYS A 164 10.64 -1.98 9.59
CA CYS A 164 9.38 -2.36 10.22
C CYS A 164 8.69 -3.46 9.43
N MET A 165 8.07 -4.39 10.16
CA MET A 165 7.04 -5.24 9.58
C MET A 165 5.72 -4.46 9.49
N ILE A 166 4.96 -4.70 8.43
CA ILE A 166 3.61 -4.19 8.22
C ILE A 166 2.61 -5.34 8.12
N LEU A 167 1.34 -5.02 8.34
CA LEU A 167 0.23 -5.95 8.22
C LEU A 167 -0.90 -5.30 7.42
N LEU A 168 -1.46 -6.07 6.48
CA LEU A 168 -2.63 -5.66 5.70
C LEU A 168 -3.89 -6.07 6.45
N TYR A 169 -4.59 -5.10 7.03
CA TYR A 169 -5.80 -5.33 7.81
C TYR A 169 -7.04 -5.09 6.98
N ASN A 170 -7.86 -6.12 6.77
CA ASN A 170 -9.11 -6.01 6.04
C ASN A 170 -10.23 -5.49 6.96
N ARG A 171 -10.70 -4.26 6.72
CA ARG A 171 -11.73 -3.58 7.51
C ARG A 171 -13.07 -4.31 7.47
N ASP A 172 -13.42 -4.87 6.33
CA ASP A 172 -14.71 -5.54 6.12
C ASP A 172 -14.75 -6.91 6.80
N LYS A 173 -13.69 -7.71 6.59
CA LYS A 173 -13.56 -9.04 7.20
C LYS A 173 -13.19 -8.97 8.69
N LYS A 174 -12.65 -7.83 9.12
CA LYS A 174 -12.08 -7.59 10.45
C LYS A 174 -10.99 -8.59 10.80
N ASP A 175 -10.13 -8.85 9.83
CA ASP A 175 -9.06 -9.84 9.93
C ASP A 175 -7.84 -9.35 9.15
N TRP A 176 -6.67 -9.87 9.49
CA TRP A 176 -5.47 -9.62 8.72
C TRP A 176 -5.42 -10.52 7.47
N GLN A 177 -4.60 -10.14 6.51
CA GLN A 177 -4.26 -10.97 5.37
C GLN A 177 -2.79 -10.79 5.03
N GLU A 178 -2.14 -11.86 4.57
CA GLU A 178 -0.81 -11.76 3.99
C GLU A 178 -0.87 -11.04 2.66
N ALA A 179 0.23 -10.40 2.31
CA ALA A 179 0.47 -10.12 0.91
C ALA A 179 0.69 -11.48 0.21
N PRO A 180 -0.15 -11.86 -0.76
CA PRO A 180 0.12 -12.97 -1.66
C PRO A 180 1.49 -12.81 -2.31
N ASP A 181 2.36 -13.79 -2.07
CA ASP A 181 3.59 -13.93 -2.84
C ASP A 181 3.23 -14.11 -4.33
N GLY A 182 3.73 -13.18 -5.16
CA GLY A 182 3.81 -13.39 -6.60
C GLY A 182 2.88 -12.59 -7.50
N ASP A 183 1.94 -11.79 -6.98
CA ASP A 183 1.14 -10.87 -7.83
C ASP A 183 0.65 -9.59 -7.09
N ASN A 184 0.93 -9.45 -5.79
CA ASN A 184 0.53 -8.29 -5.00
C ASN A 184 1.64 -7.26 -4.82
N PHE A 185 1.24 -5.98 -4.84
CA PHE A 185 2.10 -4.79 -4.88
C PHE A 185 2.90 -4.49 -3.62
N LEU A 186 2.87 -5.35 -2.60
CA LEU A 186 3.49 -5.06 -1.31
C LEU A 186 4.12 -6.30 -0.66
N ASP A 187 5.35 -6.17 -0.20
CA ASP A 187 5.95 -7.03 0.83
C ASP A 187 5.35 -6.76 2.22
N ASN A 188 5.64 -7.64 3.18
CA ASN A 188 5.21 -7.50 4.57
C ASN A 188 6.16 -6.63 5.42
N SER A 189 7.22 -6.07 4.84
CA SER A 189 8.26 -5.35 5.59
C SER A 189 9.05 -4.41 4.70
N TYR A 190 9.43 -3.26 5.27
CA TYR A 190 10.09 -2.18 4.55
C TYR A 190 11.03 -1.41 5.47
N ASP A 191 11.95 -0.69 4.85
CA ASP A 191 12.67 0.40 5.48
C ASP A 191 11.90 1.71 5.32
N PHE A 192 11.79 2.45 6.41
CA PHE A 192 11.20 3.79 6.46
C PHE A 192 12.27 4.80 6.82
N TYR A 193 12.49 5.76 5.94
CA TYR A 193 13.49 6.82 6.06
C TYR A 193 12.83 8.15 6.39
N GLN A 194 13.46 8.95 7.24
CA GLN A 194 13.05 10.31 7.54
C GLN A 194 14.21 11.24 7.18
N PRO A 195 14.08 12.12 6.18
CA PRO A 195 15.20 12.98 5.72
C PRO A 195 15.69 13.95 6.79
N SER A 196 14.78 14.59 7.52
CA SER A 196 15.08 15.42 8.69
C SER A 196 14.06 15.23 9.81
N GLU A 197 14.35 15.78 11.00
CA GLU A 197 13.44 15.63 12.15
C GLU A 197 12.07 16.26 11.86
N GLY A 198 11.02 15.46 11.91
CA GLY A 198 9.65 15.91 11.65
C GLY A 198 9.26 15.92 10.17
N ASP A 199 10.17 15.56 9.26
CA ASP A 199 9.82 15.34 7.86
C ASP A 199 8.93 14.11 7.67
N ILE A 200 8.32 14.06 6.50
CA ILE A 200 7.54 12.90 6.04
C ILE A 200 8.43 11.67 5.89
N TRP A 201 7.88 10.50 6.21
CA TRP A 201 8.58 9.23 6.07
C TRP A 201 8.52 8.72 4.62
N GLU A 202 9.60 8.17 4.09
CA GLU A 202 9.66 7.53 2.78
C GLU A 202 9.94 6.03 2.94
N ALA A 203 9.39 5.20 2.04
CA ALA A 203 9.56 3.75 2.12
C ALA A 203 10.51 3.24 1.03
N LYS A 204 11.32 2.22 1.35
CA LYS A 204 12.10 1.42 0.38
C LYS A 204 12.08 -0.06 0.78
N ASN A 205 12.55 -0.89 -0.15
CA ASN A 205 12.77 -2.31 0.11
C ASN A 205 13.65 -2.50 1.33
N LEU A 206 13.32 -3.52 2.12
CA LEU A 206 13.99 -3.86 3.36
C LEU A 206 15.49 -4.14 3.13
N SER A 207 16.37 -3.49 3.89
CA SER A 207 17.83 -3.65 3.77
C SER A 207 18.49 -4.45 4.89
N ILE A 208 17.76 -4.81 5.94
CA ILE A 208 18.24 -5.65 7.05
C ILE A 208 17.19 -6.68 7.42
N MET A 209 17.64 -7.84 7.91
CA MET A 209 16.71 -8.85 8.40
C MET A 209 16.14 -8.43 9.76
N ILE A 210 14.82 -8.50 9.89
CA ILE A 210 14.10 -8.26 11.14
C ILE A 210 13.28 -9.51 11.51
N PRO A 211 12.97 -9.72 12.81
CA PRO A 211 12.13 -10.84 13.20
C PRO A 211 10.67 -10.66 12.73
N TYR A 212 10.01 -11.77 12.43
CA TYR A 212 8.57 -11.80 12.18
C TYR A 212 7.78 -11.38 13.43
N ASP A 213 6.87 -10.43 13.29
CA ASP A 213 6.11 -9.84 14.40
C ASP A 213 4.80 -10.62 14.66
N TYR A 214 4.93 -11.73 15.40
CA TYR A 214 3.77 -12.55 15.79
C TYR A 214 2.76 -11.79 16.67
N GLU A 215 3.20 -10.79 17.44
CA GLU A 215 2.30 -10.02 18.31
C GLU A 215 1.43 -9.05 17.50
N LEU A 216 1.97 -8.47 16.43
CA LEU A 216 1.19 -7.68 15.47
C LEU A 216 0.07 -8.53 14.85
N ILE A 217 0.39 -9.74 14.41
CA ILE A 217 -0.58 -10.66 13.80
C ILE A 217 -1.68 -11.00 14.79
N LYS A 218 -1.31 -11.47 15.99
CA LYS A 218 -2.25 -11.84 17.05
C LYS A 218 -3.16 -10.69 17.49
N LYS A 219 -2.68 -9.44 17.42
CA LYS A 219 -3.47 -8.25 17.74
C LYS A 219 -4.62 -8.02 16.74
N TYR A 220 -4.41 -8.36 15.47
CA TYR A 220 -5.36 -8.11 14.37
C TYR A 220 -6.02 -9.37 13.81
N GLU A 221 -5.68 -10.54 14.35
CA GLU A 221 -6.37 -11.80 14.10
C GLU A 221 -7.82 -11.73 14.59
N LYS A 222 -8.71 -12.20 13.72
CA LYS A 222 -10.13 -12.31 14.06
C LYS A 222 -10.32 -13.25 15.25
N LYS A 223 -10.97 -12.74 16.29
CA LYS A 223 -11.37 -13.51 17.47
C LYS A 223 -12.67 -14.27 17.25
#